data_AF-A0A659ULG2-F1
#
_entry.id   AF-A0A659ULG2-F1
#
_cell.length_a   1.000
_cell.length_b   1.000
_cell.length_c   1.000
_cell.angle_alpha   90.00
_cell.angle_beta   90.00
_cell.angle_gamma   90.00
#
_symmetry.space_group_name_H-M   'P 1'
#
loop_
_entity.id
_entity.type
_entity.pdbx_description
1 polymer ?
#
loop_
_entity_poly.entity_id
_entity_poly.type
_entity_poly.pdbx_seq_one_letter_code
_entity_poly.pdbx_strand_id
1 'polypeptide(L)'
;RKSGLDDESDVDLNEDEGSGGSYQVASAAGMARLAPNGLLKQNESVDVACLKPSLVRVLKTIEGHYGRKMMVTSGYRDPARNRRANGAKNSLHMYCAAADIQVPGVSKWELAN
;
A
#
# COMPACT_ATOMS: atom_id res chain seq x y z
N ARG A 1 29.91 48.86 21.44
CA ARG A 1 29.68 47.43 21.11
C ARG A 1 28.18 47.33 20.87
N LYS A 2 27.59 47.07 19.70
CA LYS A 2 27.99 46.36 18.48
C LYS A 2 26.99 46.87 17.40
N SER A 3 27.43 47.63 16.40
CA SER A 3 27.27 47.33 14.95
C SER A 3 26.36 46.13 14.63
N GLY A 4 25.39 46.16 13.73
CA GLY A 4 25.10 47.06 12.62
C GLY A 4 24.42 46.24 11.52
N LEU A 5 23.67 46.95 10.68
CA LEU A 5 23.44 46.70 9.25
C LEU A 5 22.44 45.59 8.87
N ASP A 6 21.29 46.09 8.43
CA ASP A 6 20.42 45.49 7.43
C ASP A 6 21.24 45.22 6.15
N ASP A 7 21.15 43.99 5.61
CA ASP A 7 21.64 43.65 4.27
C ASP A 7 20.67 42.64 3.64
N GLU A 8 19.77 43.17 2.82
CA GLU A 8 18.95 42.45 1.86
C GLU A 8 19.88 41.92 0.75
N SER A 9 20.31 40.66 0.88
CA SER A 9 20.91 39.94 -0.24
C SER A 9 19.97 38.85 -0.71
N ASP A 10 19.58 38.99 -1.98
CA ASP A 10 18.78 38.09 -2.80
C ASP A 10 18.97 36.61 -2.47
N VAL A 11 17.85 35.94 -2.22
CA VAL A 11 17.79 34.48 -2.33
C VAL A 11 17.87 34.12 -3.81
N ASP A 12 19.08 33.86 -4.27
CA ASP A 12 19.33 33.35 -5.62
C ASP A 12 18.72 31.94 -5.72
N LEU A 13 17.47 31.88 -6.19
CA LEU A 13 16.82 30.68 -6.69
C LEU A 13 17.51 30.30 -7.99
N ASN A 14 18.72 29.76 -7.86
CA ASN A 14 19.44 29.19 -8.98
C ASN A 14 18.63 27.97 -9.44
N GLU A 15 17.94 28.14 -10.57
CA GLU A 15 17.31 27.07 -11.35
C GLU A 15 18.41 26.14 -11.89
N ASP A 16 18.84 25.17 -11.09
CA ASP A 16 19.62 24.02 -11.57
C ASP A 16 18.65 22.88 -11.95
N GLU A 17 18.08 22.99 -13.15
CA GLU A 17 17.67 21.82 -13.94
C GLU A 17 18.92 20.98 -14.25
N GLY A 18 19.41 20.19 -13.28
CA GLY A 18 20.74 19.60 -13.50
C GLY A 18 21.35 18.65 -12.48
N SER A 19 20.67 18.12 -11.46
CA SER A 19 21.31 17.06 -10.65
C SER A 19 20.32 16.12 -9.97
N GLY A 20 20.27 14.90 -10.51
CA GLY A 20 19.40 13.83 -10.04
C GLY A 20 19.68 13.47 -8.59
N GLY A 21 18.71 13.79 -7.72
CA GLY A 21 18.56 13.08 -6.46
C GLY A 21 18.49 11.59 -6.77
N SER A 22 19.52 10.83 -6.39
CA SER A 22 19.57 9.39 -6.61
C SER A 22 18.53 8.73 -5.72
N TYR A 23 17.26 8.70 -6.15
CA TYR A 23 16.27 7.85 -5.52
C TYR A 23 16.65 6.40 -5.84
N GLN A 24 17.05 5.67 -4.81
CA GLN A 24 17.29 4.23 -4.94
C GLN A 24 15.96 3.53 -5.13
N VAL A 25 15.77 2.99 -6.33
CA VAL A 25 14.62 2.15 -6.64
C VAL A 25 14.89 0.76 -6.06
N ALA A 26 14.25 0.44 -4.94
CA ALA A 26 14.30 -0.92 -4.41
C ALA A 26 13.33 -1.82 -5.21
N SER A 27 13.84 -2.94 -5.73
CA SER A 27 13.00 -3.95 -6.39
C SER A 27 12.59 -5.01 -5.37
N ALA A 28 11.28 -5.20 -5.19
CA ALA A 28 10.70 -6.26 -4.36
C ALA A 28 10.25 -7.49 -5.19
N ALA A 29 10.80 -7.65 -6.40
CA ALA A 29 10.47 -8.78 -7.27
C ALA A 29 10.71 -10.10 -6.52
N GLY A 30 9.66 -10.92 -6.37
CA GLY A 30 9.74 -12.24 -5.71
C GLY A 30 9.27 -12.31 -4.26
N MET A 31 8.96 -11.18 -3.58
CA MET A 31 8.38 -11.24 -2.23
C MET A 31 6.90 -11.62 -2.23
N ALA A 32 6.20 -11.33 -3.33
CA ALA A 32 4.79 -11.64 -3.46
C ALA A 32 4.57 -13.10 -3.84
N ARG A 33 4.31 -13.94 -2.83
CA ARG A 33 3.99 -15.36 -3.05
C ARG A 33 2.51 -15.54 -3.36
N LEU A 34 2.23 -16.32 -4.40
CA LEU A 34 0.90 -16.75 -4.76
C LEU A 34 0.37 -17.73 -3.69
N ALA A 35 -0.75 -17.38 -3.07
CA ALA A 35 -1.45 -18.27 -2.14
C ALA A 35 -2.25 -19.36 -2.90
N PRO A 36 -2.62 -20.48 -2.26
CA PRO A 36 -3.37 -21.57 -2.91
C PRO A 36 -4.70 -21.13 -3.54
N ASN A 37 -5.31 -20.05 -3.04
CA ASN A 37 -6.52 -19.46 -3.60
C ASN A 37 -6.27 -18.58 -4.84
N GLY A 38 -5.01 -18.46 -5.28
CA GLY A 38 -4.58 -17.71 -6.46
C GLY A 38 -4.39 -16.21 -6.22
N LEU A 39 -4.36 -15.76 -4.95
CA LEU A 39 -4.12 -14.36 -4.59
C LEU A 39 -2.63 -14.10 -4.37
N LEU A 40 -2.12 -12.99 -4.89
CA LEU A 40 -0.76 -12.53 -4.58
C LEU A 40 -0.75 -11.83 -3.22
N LYS A 41 0.13 -12.26 -2.32
CA LYS A 41 0.29 -11.67 -1.00
C LYS A 41 1.46 -10.70 -0.98
N GLN A 42 1.40 -9.61 -0.22
CA GLN A 42 2.55 -8.69 -0.06
C GLN A 42 3.75 -9.37 0.60
N ASN A 43 3.51 -10.19 1.61
CA ASN A 43 4.52 -10.96 2.34
C ASN A 43 3.89 -12.19 3.03
N GLU A 44 4.70 -12.99 3.72
CA GLU A 44 4.23 -14.23 4.36
C GLU A 44 3.22 -14.01 5.50
N SER A 45 3.31 -12.88 6.21
CA SER A 45 2.45 -12.54 7.36
C SER A 45 1.02 -12.14 6.97
N VAL A 46 0.77 -11.96 5.67
CA VAL A 46 -0.58 -11.76 5.15
C VAL A 46 -1.29 -13.11 5.14
N ASP A 47 -2.28 -13.27 6.02
CA ASP A 47 -3.09 -14.48 6.07
C ASP A 47 -4.32 -14.32 5.20
N VAL A 48 -4.46 -15.19 4.20
CA VAL A 48 -5.61 -15.22 3.28
C VAL A 48 -6.31 -16.58 3.27
N ALA A 49 -5.91 -17.50 4.16
CA ALA A 49 -6.34 -18.90 4.12
C ALA A 49 -7.85 -19.03 4.37
N CYS A 50 -8.39 -18.23 5.29
CA CYS A 50 -9.80 -18.29 5.68
C CYS A 50 -10.71 -17.32 4.91
N LEU A 51 -10.19 -16.55 3.94
CA LEU A 51 -11.03 -15.59 3.21
C LEU A 51 -12.23 -16.30 2.58
N LYS A 52 -13.42 -15.75 2.82
CA LYS A 52 -14.66 -16.35 2.34
C LYS A 52 -14.62 -16.51 0.81
N PRO A 53 -15.13 -17.63 0.25
CA PRO A 53 -15.12 -17.84 -1.20
C PRO A 53 -15.80 -16.73 -2.01
N SER A 54 -16.86 -16.11 -1.45
CA SER A 54 -17.53 -14.96 -2.07
C SER A 54 -16.62 -13.74 -2.18
N LEU A 55 -15.85 -13.43 -1.13
CA LEU A 55 -14.85 -12.36 -1.15
C LEU A 55 -13.75 -12.64 -2.17
N VAL A 56 -13.23 -13.88 -2.21
CA VAL A 56 -12.23 -14.28 -3.22
C VAL A 56 -12.77 -14.12 -4.65
N ARG A 57 -14.06 -14.36 -4.88
CA ARG A 57 -14.69 -14.14 -6.19
C ARG A 57 -14.73 -12.65 -6.55
N VAL A 58 -15.15 -11.77 -5.63
CA VAL A 58 -15.14 -10.32 -5.84
C VAL A 58 -13.73 -9.83 -6.14
N LEU A 59 -12.75 -10.30 -5.38
CA LEU A 59 -11.33 -10.04 -5.59
C LEU A 59 -10.89 -10.41 -7.03
N LYS A 60 -11.27 -11.58 -7.53
CA LYS A 60 -10.98 -11.98 -8.92
C LYS A 60 -11.71 -11.14 -9.97
N THR A 61 -12.92 -10.68 -9.68
CA THR A 61 -13.64 -9.74 -10.56
C THR A 61 -12.88 -8.42 -10.69
N ILE A 62 -12.30 -7.90 -9.60
CA ILE A 62 -11.46 -6.69 -9.63
C ILE A 62 -10.22 -6.91 -10.51
N GLU A 63 -9.51 -8.03 -10.35
CA GLU A 63 -8.37 -8.35 -11.24
C GLU A 63 -8.80 -8.41 -12.71
N GLY A 64 -9.96 -9.01 -13.01
CA GLY A 64 -10.53 -9.08 -14.35
C GLY A 64 -10.90 -7.71 -14.91
N HIS A 65 -11.47 -6.82 -14.10
CA HIS A 65 -11.86 -5.48 -14.50
C HIS A 65 -10.67 -4.63 -14.93
N TYR A 66 -9.59 -4.61 -14.12
CA TYR A 66 -8.40 -3.84 -14.44
C TYR A 66 -7.40 -4.57 -15.36
N GLY A 67 -7.62 -5.86 -15.63
CA GLY A 67 -6.69 -6.70 -16.40
C GLY A 67 -5.31 -6.84 -15.74
N ARG A 68 -5.23 -6.64 -14.42
CA ARG A 68 -3.97 -6.61 -13.65
C ARG A 68 -4.08 -7.48 -12.42
N LYS A 69 -2.98 -8.14 -12.06
CA LYS A 69 -2.88 -8.85 -10.80
C LYS A 69 -2.77 -7.88 -9.63
N MET A 70 -3.62 -8.06 -8.64
CA MET A 70 -3.60 -7.23 -7.44
C MET A 70 -2.79 -7.90 -6.33
N MET A 71 -2.27 -7.09 -5.43
CA MET A 71 -1.54 -7.54 -4.25
C MET A 71 -2.38 -7.34 -2.99
N VAL A 72 -2.56 -8.41 -2.21
CA VAL A 72 -3.22 -8.36 -0.90
C VAL A 72 -2.19 -7.94 0.15
N THR A 73 -2.44 -6.81 0.81
CA THR A 73 -1.56 -6.23 1.85
C THR A 73 -2.04 -6.58 3.27
N SER A 74 -3.32 -6.94 3.42
CA SER A 74 -3.90 -7.39 4.68
C SER A 74 -5.08 -8.33 4.41
N GLY A 75 -5.19 -9.40 5.19
CA GLY A 75 -6.30 -10.37 5.12
C GLY A 75 -6.86 -10.62 6.50
N TYR A 76 -6.84 -11.85 6.99
CA TYR A 76 -7.24 -12.13 8.36
C TYR A 76 -6.36 -11.38 9.38
N ARG A 77 -7.02 -10.85 10.42
CA ARG A 77 -6.35 -10.27 11.59
C ARG A 77 -6.89 -10.92 12.85
N ASP A 78 -6.01 -11.49 13.67
CA ASP A 78 -6.37 -11.86 15.03
C ASP A 78 -6.68 -10.60 15.88
N PRO A 79 -7.35 -10.73 17.05
CA PRO A 79 -7.73 -9.58 17.88
C PRO A 79 -6.55 -8.70 18.30
N ALA A 80 -5.38 -9.29 18.57
CA ALA A 80 -4.21 -8.53 19.00
C ALA A 80 -3.61 -7.74 17.83
N ARG A 81 -3.49 -8.34 16.64
CA ARG A 81 -3.06 -7.67 15.41
C ARG A 81 -4.03 -6.55 15.03
N ASN A 82 -5.34 -6.79 15.10
CA ASN A 82 -6.34 -5.77 14.83
C ASN A 82 -6.21 -4.58 15.79
N ARG A 83 -5.99 -4.84 17.09
CA ARG A 83 -5.75 -3.80 18.10
C ARG A 83 -4.47 -3.00 17.83
N ARG A 84 -3.35 -3.68 17.48
CA ARG A 84 -2.08 -3.00 17.13
C ARG A 84 -2.24 -2.08 15.92
N ALA A 85 -3.14 -2.42 14.99
CA ALA A 85 -3.47 -1.61 13.83
C ALA A 85 -4.53 -0.53 14.12
N ASN A 86 -4.90 -0.31 15.40
CA ASN A 86 -6.02 0.56 15.81
C ASN A 86 -7.33 0.24 15.08
N GLY A 87 -7.55 -1.03 14.76
CA GLY A 87 -8.74 -1.50 14.05
C GLY A 87 -10.01 -1.42 14.90
N ALA A 88 -11.15 -1.28 14.22
CA ALA A 88 -12.45 -1.29 14.87
C ALA A 88 -12.69 -2.57 15.68
N LYS A 89 -13.44 -2.46 16.80
CA LYS A 89 -13.75 -3.59 17.70
C LYS A 89 -14.38 -4.78 16.96
N ASN A 90 -15.20 -4.50 15.95
CA ASN A 90 -15.86 -5.49 15.10
C ASN A 90 -15.33 -5.47 13.66
N SER A 91 -14.01 -5.35 13.47
CA SER A 91 -13.40 -5.31 12.14
C SER A 91 -13.70 -6.57 11.33
N LEU A 92 -14.11 -6.42 10.07
CA LEU A 92 -14.36 -7.53 9.14
C LEU A 92 -13.13 -8.40 8.85
N HIS A 93 -11.92 -7.84 9.01
CA HIS A 93 -10.68 -8.61 8.91
C HIS A 93 -10.61 -9.73 9.97
N MET A 94 -11.23 -9.54 11.14
CA MET A 94 -11.28 -10.55 12.20
C MET A 94 -12.24 -11.71 11.87
N TYR A 95 -13.09 -11.55 10.85
CA TYR A 95 -14.09 -12.54 10.43
C TYR A 95 -13.82 -13.09 9.04
N CYS A 96 -12.58 -12.93 8.52
CA CYS A 96 -12.16 -13.33 7.18
C CYS A 96 -13.08 -12.78 6.06
N ALA A 97 -13.68 -11.61 6.31
CA ALA A 97 -14.68 -10.97 5.47
C ALA A 97 -14.17 -9.67 4.82
N ALA A 98 -12.89 -9.35 4.99
CA ALA A 98 -12.24 -8.20 4.39
C ALA A 98 -10.80 -8.54 3.97
N ALA A 99 -10.32 -7.80 2.98
CA ALA A 99 -8.94 -7.79 2.54
C ALA A 99 -8.58 -6.38 2.09
N ASP A 100 -7.39 -5.92 2.46
CA ASP A 100 -6.82 -4.69 1.91
C ASP A 100 -5.98 -5.06 0.70
N ILE A 101 -6.15 -4.32 -0.39
CA ILE A 101 -5.52 -4.63 -1.68
C ILE A 101 -4.86 -3.40 -2.30
N GLN A 102 -3.95 -3.66 -3.23
CA GLN A 102 -3.38 -2.67 -4.14
C GLN A 102 -3.37 -3.23 -5.55
N VAL A 103 -3.85 -2.45 -6.51
CA VAL A 103 -3.77 -2.79 -7.94
C VAL A 103 -2.69 -1.88 -8.56
N PRO A 104 -1.60 -2.43 -9.12
CA PRO A 104 -0.52 -1.62 -9.66
C PRO A 104 -1.01 -0.64 -10.73
N GLY A 105 -0.64 0.64 -10.59
CA GLY A 105 -1.01 1.70 -11.51
C GLY A 105 -2.49 2.09 -11.50
N VAL A 106 -3.26 1.67 -10.50
CA VAL A 106 -4.65 2.13 -10.24
C VAL A 106 -4.63 2.89 -8.92
N SER A 107 -5.19 4.10 -8.91
CA SER A 107 -5.23 4.91 -7.69
C SER A 107 -6.26 4.36 -6.70
N LYS A 108 -6.11 4.70 -5.41
CA LYS A 108 -7.09 4.28 -4.37
C LYS A 108 -8.50 4.80 -4.66
N TRP A 109 -8.61 5.99 -5.23
CA TRP A 109 -9.90 6.62 -5.57
C TRP A 109 -10.57 5.91 -6.73
N GLU A 110 -9.80 5.62 -7.77
CA GLU A 110 -10.27 4.86 -8.93
C GLU A 110 -10.72 3.46 -8.54
N LEU A 111 -10.00 2.80 -7.63
CA LEU A 111 -10.35 1.47 -7.13
C LEU A 111 -11.64 1.44 -6.30
N ALA A 112 -12.05 2.56 -5.74
CA ALA A 112 -13.20 2.66 -4.84
C ALA A 112 -14.50 3.10 -5.54
N ASN A 113 -14.44 3.49 -6.82
CA ASN A 113 -15.59 3.91 -7.63
C ASN A 113 -16.31 2.71 -8.26
#